data_AF-A0A7K6KME4-F1
#
_entry.id   AF-A0A7K6KME4-F1
#
_cell.length_a   1.000
_cell.length_b   1.000
_cell.length_c   1.000
_cell.angle_alpha   90.00
_cell.angle_beta   90.00
_cell.angle_gamma   90.00
#
_symmetry.space_group_name_H-M   'P 1'
#
loop_
_entity.id
_entity.type
_entity.pdbx_description
1 polymer ?
#
loop_
_entity_poly.entity_id
_entity_poly.type
_entity_poly.pdbx_seq_one_letter_code
_entity_poly.pdbx_strand_id
1 'polypeptide(L)'
;RISNVLLCNVTDRVSFWFVVTDSSKNVTTVPGSEVEAAIRMNRNRINSAFLLSDKTLQFLKITSTLSPPVEPSTPVWLIVFGVVLCFIVAGIVFLIVSGIQKHKKKNKESTERENLEEKVEVTLENGIPCEALDLKAGHINGVFAADDERFTSL
;
A
#
# COMPACT_ATOMS: atom_id res chain seq x y z
N ARG A 1 -0.33 -39.37 42.19
CA ARG A 1 -0.29 -40.73 41.59
C ARG A 1 -1.58 -40.95 40.80
N ILE A 2 -1.62 -41.86 39.82
CA ILE A 2 -2.82 -42.12 39.02
C ILE A 2 -3.98 -42.67 39.87
N SER A 3 -3.66 -43.47 40.90
CA SER A 3 -4.62 -43.98 41.90
C SER A 3 -5.42 -42.91 42.63
N ASN A 4 -4.97 -41.65 42.59
CA ASN A 4 -5.60 -40.52 43.26
C ASN A 4 -6.48 -39.71 42.32
N VAL A 5 -6.67 -40.15 41.08
CA VAL A 5 -7.51 -39.48 40.08
C VAL A 5 -8.67 -40.42 39.77
N LEU A 6 -9.86 -40.05 40.25
CA LEU A 6 -11.08 -40.81 39.99
C LEU A 6 -11.77 -40.23 38.78
N LEU A 7 -12.12 -41.08 37.80
CA LEU A 7 -12.90 -40.70 36.64
C LEU A 7 -14.38 -41.04 36.87
N CYS A 8 -15.26 -40.13 36.48
CA CYS A 8 -16.71 -40.27 36.62
C CYS A 8 -17.40 -39.90 35.31
N ASN A 9 -18.51 -40.58 34.99
CA ASN A 9 -19.42 -40.22 33.89
C ASN A 9 -18.73 -40.09 32.51
N VAL A 10 -17.97 -41.14 32.14
CA VAL A 10 -17.29 -41.23 30.84
C VAL A 10 -18.32 -41.43 29.72
N THR A 11 -18.19 -40.68 28.63
CA THR A 11 -19.07 -40.77 27.46
C THR A 11 -18.30 -41.19 26.20
N ASP A 12 -19.03 -41.66 25.18
CA ASP A 12 -18.46 -42.06 23.88
C ASP A 12 -17.79 -40.90 23.13
N ARG A 13 -18.20 -39.65 23.40
CA ARG A 13 -17.59 -38.44 22.83
C ARG A 13 -16.34 -37.99 23.59
N VAL A 14 -15.77 -38.84 24.44
CA VAL A 14 -14.57 -38.57 25.25
C VAL A 14 -14.78 -37.35 26.15
N SER A 15 -15.91 -37.32 26.86
CA SER A 15 -16.13 -36.40 27.97
C SER A 15 -16.23 -37.17 29.28
N PHE A 16 -15.62 -36.65 30.33
CA PHE A 16 -15.63 -37.26 31.66
C PHE A 16 -15.39 -36.19 32.72
N TRP A 17 -15.87 -36.45 33.92
CA TRP A 17 -15.47 -35.72 35.11
C TRP A 17 -14.29 -36.43 35.75
N PHE A 18 -13.42 -35.68 36.40
CA PHE A 18 -12.41 -36.27 37.26
C PHE A 18 -12.34 -35.54 38.59
N VAL A 19 -12.00 -36.29 39.64
CA VAL A 19 -11.81 -35.78 41.00
C VAL A 19 -10.43 -36.20 41.46
N VAL A 20 -9.70 -35.27 42.05
CA VAL A 20 -8.37 -35.52 42.62
C VAL A 20 -8.51 -35.71 44.12
N THR A 21 -7.97 -36.81 44.63
CA THR A 21 -7.98 -37.15 46.05
C THR A 21 -6.58 -37.07 46.63
N ASP A 22 -6.48 -36.87 47.94
CA ASP A 22 -5.21 -36.93 48.65
C ASP A 22 -5.29 -37.95 49.78
N SER A 23 -4.84 -39.17 49.51
CA SER A 23 -4.82 -40.25 50.49
C SER A 23 -3.84 -40.01 51.64
N SER A 24 -3.00 -38.96 51.59
CA SER A 24 -2.06 -38.61 52.64
C SER A 24 -2.61 -37.60 53.65
N LYS A 25 -3.78 -36.99 53.38
CA LYS A 25 -4.42 -35.99 54.22
C LYS A 25 -5.76 -36.50 54.78
N ASN A 26 -6.20 -35.93 55.90
CA ASN A 26 -7.51 -36.22 56.50
C ASN A 26 -8.69 -35.76 55.62
N VAL A 27 -8.43 -34.87 54.65
CA VAL A 27 -9.40 -34.42 53.65
C VAL A 27 -9.24 -35.31 52.42
N THR A 28 -10.29 -36.05 52.08
CA THR A 28 -10.26 -37.04 51.00
C THR A 28 -10.22 -36.42 49.60
N THR A 29 -10.63 -35.17 49.42
CA THR A 29 -10.69 -34.49 48.11
C THR A 29 -9.89 -33.20 48.08
N VAL A 30 -9.15 -32.98 46.99
CA VAL A 30 -8.43 -31.72 46.76
C VAL A 30 -9.43 -30.65 46.30
N PRO A 31 -9.37 -29.41 46.83
CA PRO A 31 -10.25 -28.33 46.40
C PRO A 31 -10.15 -28.07 44.89
N GLY A 32 -11.29 -27.81 44.25
CA GLY A 32 -11.35 -27.55 42.81
C GLY A 32 -10.47 -26.38 42.37
N SER A 33 -10.38 -25.31 43.16
CA SER A 33 -9.55 -24.14 42.85
C SER A 33 -8.06 -24.46 42.74
N GLU A 34 -7.56 -25.36 43.60
CA GLU A 34 -6.16 -25.81 43.58
C GLU A 34 -5.89 -26.68 42.35
N VAL A 35 -6.83 -27.58 42.02
CA VAL A 35 -6.78 -28.41 40.82
C VAL A 35 -6.82 -27.53 39.56
N GLU A 36 -7.70 -26.54 39.51
CA GLU A 36 -7.82 -25.58 38.42
C GLU A 36 -6.53 -24.78 38.23
N ALA A 37 -5.92 -24.29 39.31
CA ALA A 37 -4.65 -23.57 39.27
C ALA A 37 -3.50 -24.47 38.76
N ALA A 38 -3.44 -25.72 39.24
CA ALA A 38 -2.43 -26.68 38.81
C ALA A 38 -2.55 -27.03 37.33
N ILE A 39 -3.77 -27.23 36.83
CA ILE A 39 -4.05 -27.46 35.41
C ILE A 39 -3.67 -26.22 34.58
N ARG A 40 -4.04 -25.03 35.05
CA ARG A 40 -3.69 -23.76 34.41
C ARG A 40 -2.18 -23.63 34.20
N MET A 41 -1.39 -23.92 35.22
CA MET A 41 0.07 -23.83 35.19
C MET A 41 0.72 -24.86 34.25
N ASN A 42 0.12 -26.05 34.11
CA ASN A 42 0.67 -27.17 33.35
C ASN A 42 -0.02 -27.40 32.00
N ARG A 43 -0.91 -26.50 31.57
CA ARG A 43 -1.80 -26.68 30.42
C ARG A 43 -1.06 -26.98 29.12
N ASN A 44 0.03 -26.25 28.86
CA ASN A 44 0.87 -26.50 27.68
C ASN A 44 1.45 -27.91 27.67
N ARG A 45 1.94 -28.41 28.81
CA ARG A 45 2.51 -29.76 28.90
C ARG A 45 1.45 -30.84 28.70
N ILE A 46 0.26 -30.65 29.27
CA ILE A 46 -0.88 -31.57 29.13
C ILE A 46 -1.30 -31.63 27.65
N ASN A 47 -1.51 -30.48 27.03
CA ASN A 47 -1.85 -30.36 25.61
C ASN A 47 -0.83 -31.05 24.70
N SER A 48 0.46 -30.78 24.91
CA SER A 48 1.55 -31.38 24.13
C SER A 48 1.63 -32.90 24.30
N ALA A 49 1.31 -33.44 25.47
CA ALA A 49 1.31 -34.89 25.70
C ALA A 49 0.26 -35.63 24.85
N PHE A 50 -0.84 -34.96 24.49
CA PHE A 50 -1.90 -35.51 23.65
C PHE A 50 -1.90 -34.96 22.22
N LEU A 51 -0.92 -34.11 21.86
CA LEU A 51 -0.89 -33.36 20.60
C LEU A 51 -2.18 -32.55 20.35
N LEU A 52 -2.81 -32.09 21.43
CA LEU A 52 -4.04 -31.31 21.41
C LEU A 52 -3.73 -29.83 21.68
N SER A 53 -4.63 -28.96 21.24
CA SER A 53 -4.60 -27.52 21.54
C SER A 53 -5.63 -27.16 22.61
N ASP A 54 -5.52 -25.93 23.13
CA ASP A 54 -6.49 -25.34 24.06
C ASP A 54 -7.95 -25.35 23.59
N LYS A 55 -8.17 -25.44 22.27
CA LYS A 55 -9.51 -25.50 21.67
C LYS A 55 -10.04 -26.92 21.58
N THR A 56 -9.17 -27.92 21.48
CA THR A 56 -9.55 -29.34 21.31
C THR A 56 -9.57 -30.09 22.64
N LEU A 57 -8.77 -29.67 23.62
CA LEU A 57 -8.82 -30.15 25.01
C LEU A 57 -9.31 -29.00 25.90
N GLN A 58 -10.61 -29.02 26.20
CA GLN A 58 -11.27 -27.96 26.98
C GLN A 58 -11.55 -28.40 28.41
N PHE A 59 -11.28 -27.52 29.36
CA PHE A 59 -11.69 -27.64 30.75
C PHE A 59 -12.81 -26.64 31.01
N LEU A 60 -14.06 -27.10 31.16
CA LEU A 60 -15.25 -26.22 31.17
C LEU A 60 -15.24 -25.10 32.22
N LYS A 61 -14.53 -25.28 33.34
CA LYS A 61 -14.40 -24.27 34.42
C LYS A 61 -13.11 -23.44 34.36
N ILE A 62 -12.18 -23.77 33.46
CA ILE A 62 -10.87 -23.11 33.38
C ILE A 62 -10.82 -22.32 32.08
N THR A 63 -10.98 -21.00 32.19
CA THR A 63 -10.83 -20.09 31.05
C THR A 63 -9.45 -20.28 30.40
N SER A 64 -9.43 -20.26 29.06
CA SER A 64 -8.22 -20.50 28.28
C SER A 64 -7.09 -19.54 28.69
N THR A 65 -5.90 -20.08 28.94
CA THR A 65 -4.67 -19.36 29.33
C THR A 65 -3.93 -18.71 28.18
N LEU A 66 -4.29 -19.00 26.94
CA LEU A 66 -3.74 -18.27 25.81
C LEU A 66 -4.24 -16.84 25.88
N SER A 67 -3.32 -15.91 26.15
CA SER A 67 -3.55 -14.50 25.83
C SER A 67 -4.10 -14.43 24.39
N PRO A 68 -5.12 -13.59 24.14
CA PRO A 68 -5.60 -13.37 22.79
C PRO A 68 -4.40 -13.08 21.87
N PRO A 69 -4.38 -13.61 20.64
CA PRO A 69 -3.32 -13.32 19.69
C PRO A 69 -3.06 -11.82 19.70
N VAL A 70 -1.81 -11.42 19.96
CA VAL A 70 -1.44 -10.00 20.02
C VAL A 70 -1.85 -9.40 18.68
N GLU A 71 -2.93 -8.63 18.70
CA GLU A 71 -3.35 -7.91 17.52
C GLU A 71 -2.25 -6.91 17.20
N PRO A 72 -1.74 -6.88 15.96
CA PRO A 72 -0.72 -5.92 15.59
C PRO A 72 -1.24 -4.51 15.89
N SER A 73 -0.47 -3.70 16.62
CA SER A 73 -0.87 -2.35 17.06
C SER A 73 -1.23 -1.41 15.91
N THR A 74 -0.89 -1.78 14.66
CA THR A 74 -1.34 -1.09 13.46
C THR A 74 -1.92 -2.08 12.44
N PRO A 75 -3.14 -1.83 11.92
CA PRO A 75 -3.67 -2.54 10.78
C PRO A 75 -2.73 -2.40 9.56
N VAL A 76 -2.33 -3.53 8.96
CA VAL A 76 -1.41 -3.58 7.81
C VAL A 76 -1.89 -2.71 6.65
N TRP A 77 -3.21 -2.62 6.45
CA TRP A 77 -3.81 -1.80 5.39
C TRP A 77 -3.49 -0.30 5.51
N LEU A 78 -3.29 0.24 6.73
CA LEU A 78 -2.90 1.64 6.92
C LEU A 78 -1.49 1.93 6.40
N ILE A 79 -0.58 0.96 6.53
CA ILE A 79 0.78 1.09 6.00
C ILE A 79 0.74 1.14 4.47
N VAL A 80 -0.02 0.22 3.86
CA VAL A 80 -0.21 0.18 2.40
C VAL A 80 -0.86 1.47 1.89
N PHE A 81 -1.90 1.96 2.57
CA PHE A 81 -2.57 3.21 2.25
C PHE A 81 -1.62 4.41 2.28
N GLY A 82 -0.80 4.53 3.33
CA GLY A 82 0.17 5.62 3.45
C GLY A 82 1.22 5.63 2.33
N VAL A 83 1.73 4.46 1.96
CA VAL A 83 2.70 4.33 0.85
C VAL A 83 2.07 4.72 -0.49
N VAL A 84 0.87 4.22 -0.78
CA VAL A 84 0.14 4.56 -2.02
C VAL A 84 -0.15 6.06 -2.08
N LEU A 85 -0.67 6.65 -1.01
CA LEU A 85 -0.97 8.09 -0.96
C LEU A 85 0.30 8.93 -1.21
N CYS A 86 1.44 8.53 -0.64
CA CYS A 86 2.71 9.20 -0.87
C CYS A 86 3.11 9.19 -2.35
N PHE A 87 2.98 8.05 -3.04
CA PHE A 87 3.27 7.96 -4.48
C PHE A 87 2.32 8.83 -5.32
N ILE A 88 1.03 8.87 -4.98
CA ILE A 88 0.06 9.71 -5.68
C ILE A 88 0.41 11.19 -5.53
N VAL A 89 0.69 11.65 -4.31
CA VAL A 89 1.09 13.04 -4.05
C VAL A 89 2.39 13.38 -4.77
N ALA A 90 3.41 12.52 -4.69
CA ALA A 90 4.68 12.71 -5.39
C ALA A 90 4.48 12.79 -6.91
N GLY A 91 3.62 11.93 -7.48
CA GLY A 91 3.25 11.96 -8.88
C GLY A 91 2.58 13.27 -9.29
N ILE A 92 1.62 13.76 -8.51
CA ILE A 92 0.93 15.05 -8.76
C ILE A 92 1.93 16.21 -8.73
N VAL A 93 2.78 16.28 -7.70
CA VAL A 93 3.79 17.34 -7.56
C VAL A 93 4.76 17.30 -8.75
N PHE A 94 5.21 16.12 -9.14
CA PHE A 94 6.09 15.95 -10.29
C PHE A 94 5.44 16.43 -11.60
N LEU A 95 4.15 16.14 -11.81
CA LEU A 95 3.40 16.60 -12.98
C LEU A 95 3.26 18.13 -13.00
N ILE A 96 2.96 18.76 -11.87
CA ILE A 96 2.85 20.22 -11.76
C ILE A 96 4.19 20.89 -12.07
N VAL A 97 5.28 20.45 -11.43
CA VAL A 97 6.63 21.00 -11.65
C VAL A 97 7.06 20.81 -13.10
N SER A 98 6.83 19.63 -13.67
CA SER A 98 7.16 19.33 -15.07
C SER A 98 6.34 20.20 -16.04
N GLY A 99 5.05 20.40 -15.76
CA GLY A 99 4.18 21.28 -16.55
C GLY A 99 4.69 22.72 -16.56
N ILE A 100 5.03 23.27 -15.39
CA ILE A 100 5.56 24.63 -15.26
C ILE A 100 6.94 24.75 -15.94
N GLN A 101 7.85 23.80 -15.74
CA GLN A 101 9.15 23.81 -16.39
C GLN A 101 9.04 23.73 -17.91
N LYS A 102 8.13 22.90 -18.44
CA LYS A 102 7.89 22.79 -19.88
C LYS A 102 7.32 24.08 -20.45
N HIS A 103 6.42 24.75 -19.74
CA HIS A 103 5.89 26.06 -20.16
C HIS A 103 6.97 27.15 -20.11
N LYS A 104 7.82 27.17 -19.08
CA LYS A 104 8.94 28.12 -18.99
C LYS A 104 9.98 27.90 -20.09
N LYS A 105 10.31 26.65 -20.42
CA LYS A 105 11.24 26.33 -21.52
C LYS A 105 10.69 26.77 -22.87
N LYS A 106 9.41 26.54 -23.15
CA LYS A 106 8.76 27.01 -24.38
C LYS A 106 8.75 28.52 -24.52
N ASN A 107 8.47 29.27 -23.45
CA ASN A 107 8.49 30.74 -23.49
C ASN A 107 9.91 31.30 -23.67
N LYS A 108 10.94 30.62 -23.15
CA LYS A 108 12.33 31.03 -23.33
C LYS A 108 12.80 30.80 -24.76
N GLU A 109 12.38 29.70 -25.37
CA GLU A 109 12.67 29.37 -26.77
C GLU A 109 11.94 30.30 -27.76
N SER A 110 10.72 30.76 -27.44
CA SER A 110 10.02 31.74 -28.28
C SER A 110 10.65 33.13 -28.20
N THR A 111 11.01 33.61 -27.01
CA THR A 111 11.70 34.90 -26.85
C THR A 111 13.11 34.90 -27.46
N GLU A 112 13.82 33.76 -27.42
CA GLU A 112 15.14 33.62 -28.05
C GLU A 112 15.05 33.59 -29.59
N ARG A 113 13.97 33.03 -30.16
CA ARG A 113 13.69 33.10 -31.60
C ARG A 113 13.30 34.50 -32.06
N GLU A 114 12.41 35.19 -31.33
CA GLU A 114 12.02 36.58 -31.62
C GLU A 114 13.22 37.54 -31.56
N ASN A 115 14.11 37.38 -30.57
CA ASN A 115 15.31 38.22 -30.45
C ASN A 115 16.37 37.92 -31.52
N LEU A 116 16.40 36.70 -32.05
CA LEU A 116 17.29 36.33 -33.15
C LEU A 116 16.76 36.87 -34.50
N GLU A 117 15.44 36.87 -34.70
CA GLU A 117 14.79 37.42 -35.90
C GLU A 117 14.92 38.95 -35.94
N GLU A 118 14.69 39.65 -34.82
CA GLU A 118 14.88 41.11 -34.69
C GLU A 118 16.33 41.53 -34.99
N LYS A 119 17.32 40.74 -34.55
CA LYS A 119 18.74 41.00 -34.80
C LYS A 119 19.16 40.74 -36.25
N VAL A 120 18.51 39.79 -36.92
CA VAL A 120 18.77 39.46 -38.33
C VAL A 120 18.10 40.47 -39.27
N GLU A 121 16.95 41.04 -38.89
CA GLU A 121 16.26 42.06 -39.69
C GLU A 121 16.98 43.43 -39.65
N VAL A 122 17.49 43.84 -38.48
CA VAL A 122 18.23 45.12 -38.32
C VAL A 122 19.58 45.14 -39.04
N THR A 123 20.14 43.98 -39.40
CA THR A 123 21.44 43.90 -40.10
C THR A 123 21.33 43.88 -41.62
N LEU A 124 20.12 43.88 -42.20
CA LEU A 124 19.91 43.76 -43.66
C LEU A 124 19.60 45.10 -44.36
N GLU A 125 19.29 46.19 -43.63
CA GLU A 125 18.85 47.46 -44.24
C GLU A 125 19.98 48.38 -44.75
N ASN A 126 21.25 48.12 -44.42
CA ASN A 126 22.36 49.01 -44.81
C ASN A 126 23.33 48.40 -45.83
N GLY A 127 23.06 48.66 -47.11
CA GLY A 127 24.08 48.80 -48.17
C GLY A 127 24.44 47.53 -48.95
N ILE A 128 24.12 47.53 -50.25
CA ILE A 128 24.53 46.50 -51.22
C ILE A 128 26.05 46.57 -51.47
N PRO A 129 26.73 45.42 -51.64
CA PRO A 129 27.61 45.24 -52.78
C PRO A 129 27.25 43.99 -53.60
N CYS A 130 27.26 44.17 -54.92
CA CYS A 130 27.01 43.13 -55.93
C CYS A 130 28.09 42.04 -55.95
N GLU A 131 27.74 40.94 -56.63
CA GLU A 131 28.61 39.93 -57.27
C GLU A 131 28.78 38.60 -56.52
N ALA A 132 27.78 37.72 -56.64
CA ALA A 132 27.99 36.34 -57.07
C ALA A 132 26.74 35.83 -57.80
N LEU A 133 26.73 36.06 -59.11
CA LEU A 133 25.81 35.41 -60.05
C LEU A 133 25.99 33.90 -60.00
N ASP A 134 24.90 33.15 -59.78
CA ASP A 134 24.61 32.04 -60.68
C ASP A 134 23.11 32.00 -61.00
N LEU A 135 22.82 32.34 -62.26
CA LEU A 135 21.52 32.31 -62.91
C LEU A 135 21.33 30.90 -63.49
N LYS A 136 20.57 30.00 -62.85
CA LYS A 136 19.81 29.00 -63.60
C LYS A 136 18.72 28.24 -62.84
N ALA A 137 17.62 28.06 -63.56
CA ALA A 137 16.51 27.11 -63.39
C ALA A 137 15.40 27.51 -62.41
N GLY A 138 14.33 28.08 -62.98
CA GLY A 138 13.07 28.37 -62.29
C GLY A 138 12.00 27.31 -62.48
N HIS A 139 10.91 27.45 -61.71
CA HIS A 139 9.53 27.23 -62.14
C HIS A 139 8.58 27.87 -61.13
N ILE A 140 7.85 28.91 -61.55
CA ILE A 140 6.69 29.42 -60.81
C ILE A 140 5.44 28.76 -61.39
N ASN A 141 4.68 28.01 -60.59
CA ASN A 141 3.37 27.51 -61.00
C ASN A 141 2.34 28.62 -60.79
N GLY A 142 2.06 29.36 -61.87
CA GLY A 142 0.94 30.28 -61.98
C GLY A 142 -0.33 29.51 -62.33
N VAL A 143 -0.98 28.91 -61.34
CA VAL A 143 -2.32 28.33 -61.51
C VAL A 143 -3.29 29.12 -60.65
N PHE A 144 -3.78 30.21 -61.27
CA PHE A 144 -5.10 30.81 -61.10
C PHE A 144 -5.49 31.26 -59.67
N ALA A 145 -5.40 32.54 -59.32
CA ALA A 145 -6.16 33.69 -59.85
C ALA A 145 -7.67 33.63 -59.49
N ALA A 146 -8.04 34.63 -58.69
CA ALA A 146 -9.34 35.32 -58.59
C ALA A 146 -10.60 34.47 -58.38
N ASP A 147 -11.26 34.68 -57.24
CA ASP A 147 -12.48 35.48 -57.33
C ASP A 147 -12.69 36.29 -56.05
N ASP A 148 -12.86 37.58 -56.27
CA ASP A 148 -13.31 38.59 -55.34
C ASP A 148 -14.79 38.33 -54.94
N GLU A 149 -15.32 39.22 -54.09
CA GLU A 149 -16.75 39.36 -53.76
C GLU A 149 -17.30 38.40 -52.70
N ARG A 150 -17.31 38.85 -51.42
CA ARG A 150 -18.56 39.16 -50.71
C ARG A 150 -18.32 39.70 -49.29
N PHE A 151 -18.18 41.02 -49.21
CA PHE A 151 -18.56 41.76 -48.01
C PHE A 151 -20.09 41.88 -47.95
N THR A 152 -20.69 41.47 -46.81
CA THR A 152 -21.92 42.03 -46.20
C THR A 152 -21.93 41.53 -44.75
N SER A 153 -21.60 42.30 -43.71
CA SER A 153 -22.23 43.50 -43.08
C SER A 153 -23.37 43.18 -42.10
N LEU A 154 -23.10 43.51 -40.83
CA LEU A 154 -23.89 43.52 -39.58
C LEU A 154 -24.22 42.17 -38.94
#